data_AF-A0A661Y157-F1
#
_entry.id   AF-A0A661Y157-F1
#
_cell.length_a   1.000
_cell.length_b   1.000
_cell.length_c   1.000
_cell.angle_alpha   90.00
_cell.angle_beta   90.00
_cell.angle_gamma   90.00
#
_symmetry.space_group_name_H-M   'P 1'
#
loop_
_entity.id
_entity.type
_entity.pdbx_description
1 polymer ?
#
loop_
_entity_poly.entity_id
_entity_poly.type
_entity_poly.pdbx_seq_one_letter_code
_entity_poly.pdbx_strand_id
1 'polypeptide(L)'
;MGSTKYVFVTGGVTSSLGKGIISASLGRLLEARGYKVTIQKLDPYINVDPGTLNPYEHGECYVTDDGAETDLDLGHYERFLDIQTSQANNVTTGRIYQSVINKERRGDYLGKTVQVIPHITDEIKRRITLLGKKGEYDFIITEIGGTVGDIESLPYIEAVRQLRWDLGVNNTVFIHLTLVPYLAASGELKTKPTQHSVKVLLENGIQPDVLVLRAEHELSKELRRKVALFCNVELEAVIQSIDVSTIYEVPLLMHEEGLDVQVLKKLNINFKGPPDLKEWKDFVNKLKNSTTEIKIALVGKYVELYDSYKSIIESLTHAGAINRVKVVVTCIHSEMIKNDNVEKKLNGFHGILVAPGFGDRGIDGKIL
;
A
#
# COMPACT_ATOMS: atom_id res chain seq x y z
N MET A 1 -27.60 -4.19 8.13
CA MET A 1 -26.17 -3.99 7.79
C MET A 1 -26.09 -2.79 6.86
N GLY A 2 -25.26 -1.82 7.21
CA GLY A 2 -25.26 -0.49 6.58
C GLY A 2 -24.63 -0.48 5.19
N SER A 3 -24.67 0.67 4.52
CA SER A 3 -23.93 0.92 3.29
C SER A 3 -22.41 0.77 3.50
N THR A 4 -21.72 0.17 2.52
CA THR A 4 -20.26 0.07 2.49
C THR A 4 -19.60 1.43 2.75
N LYS A 5 -18.55 1.41 3.55
CA LYS A 5 -17.77 2.57 3.96
C LYS A 5 -16.50 2.66 3.12
N TYR A 6 -16.07 3.88 2.82
CA TYR A 6 -14.92 4.13 1.98
C TYR A 6 -13.84 4.86 2.78
N VAL A 7 -12.62 4.35 2.73
CA VAL A 7 -11.46 4.99 3.36
C VAL A 7 -10.46 5.34 2.27
N PHE A 8 -10.26 6.63 2.02
CA PHE A 8 -9.33 7.11 1.02
C PHE A 8 -7.98 7.43 1.68
N VAL A 9 -6.93 6.77 1.21
CA VAL A 9 -5.56 6.95 1.74
C VAL A 9 -4.72 7.71 0.72
N THR A 10 -4.24 8.88 1.12
CA THR A 10 -3.42 9.77 0.28
C THR A 10 -2.04 9.96 0.93
N GLY A 11 -1.06 10.38 0.13
CA GLY A 11 0.29 10.69 0.61
C GLY A 11 0.73 12.07 0.18
N GLY A 12 1.61 12.66 0.97
CA GLY A 12 2.14 13.99 0.76
C GLY A 12 3.62 14.09 1.07
N VAL A 13 4.24 15.23 0.75
CA VAL A 13 5.68 15.50 0.92
C VAL A 13 6.60 14.68 0.00
N THR A 14 6.52 13.36 0.03
CA THR A 14 7.35 12.46 -0.78
C THR A 14 6.61 11.14 -1.06
N SER A 15 6.99 10.45 -2.13
CA SER A 15 6.61 9.06 -2.35
C SER A 15 7.27 8.13 -1.34
N SER A 16 6.86 6.86 -1.32
CA SER A 16 7.45 5.79 -0.49
C SER A 16 7.33 5.96 1.03
N LEU A 17 6.34 6.72 1.52
CA LEU A 17 6.04 6.86 2.95
C LEU A 17 5.36 5.63 3.59
N GLY A 18 5.07 4.59 2.81
CA GLY A 18 4.38 3.38 3.29
C GLY A 18 2.86 3.46 3.28
N LYS A 19 2.25 4.16 2.31
CA LYS A 19 0.78 4.21 2.11
C LYS A 19 0.16 2.82 2.05
N GLY A 20 0.72 1.90 1.26
CA GLY A 20 0.25 0.53 1.16
C GLY A 20 0.30 -0.21 2.48
N ILE A 21 1.39 -0.09 3.24
CA ILE A 21 1.51 -0.73 4.55
C ILE A 21 0.53 -0.17 5.56
N ILE A 22 0.28 1.15 5.58
CA ILE A 22 -0.75 1.75 6.46
C ILE A 22 -2.15 1.30 6.05
N SER A 23 -2.45 1.23 4.75
CA SER A 23 -3.73 0.74 4.23
C SER A 23 -3.97 -0.72 4.63
N ALA A 24 -2.97 -1.58 4.41
CA ALA A 24 -2.97 -2.99 4.80
C ALA A 24 -3.12 -3.17 6.32
N SER A 25 -2.41 -2.36 7.10
CA SER A 25 -2.46 -2.39 8.56
C SER A 25 -3.83 -2.00 9.09
N LEU A 26 -4.43 -0.92 8.57
CA LEU A 26 -5.80 -0.55 8.92
C LEU A 26 -6.79 -1.66 8.54
N GLY A 27 -6.64 -2.25 7.35
CA GLY A 27 -7.49 -3.35 6.93
C GLY A 27 -7.41 -4.53 7.90
N ARG A 28 -6.21 -4.95 8.29
CA ARG A 28 -6.00 -6.05 9.26
C ARG A 28 -6.63 -5.74 10.62
N LEU A 29 -6.55 -4.49 11.08
CA LEU A 29 -7.19 -4.06 12.32
C LEU A 29 -8.72 -4.09 12.23
N LEU A 30 -9.29 -3.69 11.10
CA LEU A 30 -10.74 -3.75 10.87
C LEU A 30 -11.23 -5.20 10.75
N GLU A 31 -10.48 -6.09 10.10
CA GLU A 31 -10.80 -7.53 10.05
C GLU A 31 -10.70 -8.19 11.43
N ALA A 32 -9.69 -7.84 12.22
CA ALA A 32 -9.56 -8.29 13.61
C ALA A 32 -10.71 -7.78 14.52
N ARG A 33 -11.53 -6.83 14.04
CA ARG A 33 -12.78 -6.39 14.68
C ARG A 33 -14.03 -7.06 14.10
N GLY A 34 -13.87 -7.96 13.12
CA GLY A 34 -14.93 -8.73 12.49
C GLY A 34 -15.59 -8.07 11.28
N TYR A 35 -14.98 -7.03 10.69
CA TYR A 35 -15.48 -6.41 9.47
C TYR A 35 -14.92 -7.08 8.22
N LYS A 36 -15.70 -7.11 7.14
CA LYS A 36 -15.21 -7.52 5.81
C LYS A 36 -14.56 -6.34 5.12
N VAL A 37 -13.29 -6.48 4.76
CA VAL A 37 -12.48 -5.40 4.21
C VAL A 37 -11.90 -5.82 2.86
N THR A 38 -11.78 -4.88 1.94
CA THR A 38 -10.93 -5.02 0.76
C THR A 38 -10.13 -3.74 0.54
N ILE A 39 -9.00 -3.87 -0.14
CA ILE A 39 -8.15 -2.73 -0.51
C ILE A 39 -8.11 -2.61 -2.03
N GLN A 40 -8.12 -1.38 -2.53
CA GLN A 40 -7.97 -1.03 -3.92
C GLN A 40 -6.82 -0.03 -4.07
N LYS A 41 -5.95 -0.25 -5.06
CA LYS A 41 -4.87 0.67 -5.45
C LYS A 41 -5.26 1.43 -6.71
N LEU A 42 -5.12 2.75 -6.68
CA LEU A 42 -5.18 3.62 -7.85
C LEU A 42 -3.76 4.04 -8.23
N ASP A 43 -3.29 3.59 -9.39
CA ASP A 43 -1.97 3.91 -9.88
C ASP A 43 -2.00 5.04 -10.93
N PRO A 44 -1.23 6.12 -10.73
CA PRO A 44 -1.24 7.27 -11.63
C PRO A 44 -0.50 7.09 -12.94
N TYR A 45 0.24 5.98 -13.13
CA TYR A 45 0.95 5.72 -14.37
C TYR A 45 0.03 5.40 -15.56
N ILE A 46 0.54 5.66 -16.77
CA ILE A 46 -0.22 5.57 -18.03
C ILE A 46 -0.31 4.12 -18.57
N ASN A 47 0.55 3.21 -18.11
CA ASN A 47 0.45 1.80 -18.49
C ASN A 47 -0.92 1.22 -18.10
N VAL A 48 -1.51 0.41 -18.99
CA VAL A 48 -2.84 -0.21 -18.77
C VAL A 48 -2.78 -1.30 -17.70
N ASP A 49 -1.61 -1.93 -17.58
CA ASP A 49 -1.22 -2.94 -16.63
C ASP A 49 0.32 -2.87 -16.46
N PRO A 50 0.87 -3.44 -15.37
CA PRO A 50 2.31 -3.46 -15.14
C PRO A 50 3.03 -4.59 -15.88
N GLY A 51 2.34 -5.41 -16.69
CA GLY A 51 2.95 -6.50 -17.46
C GLY A 51 4.03 -6.05 -18.43
N THR A 52 3.93 -4.79 -18.87
CA THR A 52 4.90 -4.13 -19.75
C THR A 52 6.03 -3.41 -19.01
N LEU A 53 5.98 -3.32 -17.68
CA LEU A 53 6.97 -2.62 -16.88
C LEU A 53 8.20 -3.50 -16.63
N ASN A 54 9.35 -2.85 -16.59
CA ASN A 54 10.58 -3.51 -16.22
C ASN A 54 10.59 -3.79 -14.70
N PRO A 55 10.79 -5.05 -14.26
CA PRO A 55 10.83 -5.37 -12.84
C PRO A 55 11.90 -4.61 -12.04
N TYR A 56 12.98 -4.14 -12.69
CA TYR A 56 13.99 -3.30 -12.02
C TYR A 56 13.51 -1.88 -11.67
N GLU A 57 12.43 -1.41 -12.28
CA GLU A 57 11.90 -0.05 -12.06
C GLU A 57 10.70 -0.07 -11.12
N HIS A 58 9.87 -1.10 -11.23
CA HIS A 58 8.57 -1.15 -10.56
C HIS A 58 8.38 -2.35 -9.63
N GLY A 59 9.41 -3.18 -9.44
CA GLY A 59 9.31 -4.40 -8.64
C GLY A 59 8.60 -5.53 -9.37
N GLU A 60 8.18 -6.55 -8.64
CA GLU A 60 7.47 -7.68 -9.23
C GLU A 60 6.10 -7.28 -9.82
N CYS A 61 5.70 -7.97 -10.89
CA CYS A 61 4.31 -7.96 -11.34
C CYS A 61 3.54 -8.99 -10.50
N TYR A 62 2.50 -8.56 -9.79
CA TYR A 62 1.67 -9.43 -8.98
C TYR A 62 0.49 -9.96 -9.80
N VAL A 63 0.24 -11.26 -9.76
CA VAL A 63 -0.82 -11.90 -10.54
C VAL A 63 -1.91 -12.39 -9.61
N THR A 64 -3.13 -11.90 -9.80
CA THR A 64 -4.32 -12.30 -9.03
C THR A 64 -4.91 -13.61 -9.55
N ASP A 65 -5.78 -14.24 -8.75
CA ASP A 65 -6.43 -15.52 -9.10
C ASP A 65 -7.30 -15.44 -10.37
N ASP A 66 -7.83 -14.26 -10.70
CA ASP A 66 -8.56 -14.01 -11.95
C ASP A 66 -7.65 -13.72 -13.16
N GLY A 67 -6.34 -13.88 -12.98
CA GLY A 67 -5.32 -13.76 -14.03
C GLY A 67 -4.93 -12.32 -14.37
N ALA A 68 -5.27 -11.35 -13.53
CA ALA A 68 -4.86 -9.96 -13.77
C ALA A 68 -3.42 -9.73 -13.33
N GLU A 69 -2.65 -9.12 -14.22
CA GLU A 69 -1.33 -8.55 -13.92
C GLU A 69 -1.51 -7.18 -13.25
N THR A 70 -0.91 -7.01 -12.07
CA THR A 70 -1.18 -5.89 -11.15
C THR A 70 0.08 -5.44 -10.41
N ASP A 71 -0.03 -4.27 -9.77
CA ASP A 71 1.04 -3.67 -8.96
C ASP A 71 1.35 -4.55 -7.73
N LEU A 72 2.62 -4.56 -7.31
CA LEU A 72 3.10 -5.38 -6.18
C LEU A 72 2.35 -5.12 -4.86
N ASP A 73 1.74 -3.94 -4.71
CA ASP A 73 0.98 -3.59 -3.52
C ASP A 73 -0.22 -4.51 -3.27
N LEU A 74 -0.80 -5.11 -4.32
CA LEU A 74 -1.88 -6.08 -4.14
C LEU A 74 -1.42 -7.30 -3.35
N GLY A 75 -0.18 -7.75 -3.59
CA GLY A 75 0.41 -8.81 -2.78
C GLY A 75 0.56 -8.43 -1.31
N HIS A 76 0.85 -7.15 -1.01
CA HIS A 76 0.84 -6.68 0.37
C HIS A 76 -0.54 -6.75 1.01
N TYR A 77 -1.58 -6.38 0.26
CA TYR A 77 -2.95 -6.42 0.75
C TYR A 77 -3.41 -7.86 1.03
N GLU A 78 -3.17 -8.79 0.09
CA GLU A 78 -3.52 -10.20 0.29
C GLU A 78 -2.78 -10.81 1.48
N ARG A 79 -1.46 -10.56 1.61
CA ARG A 79 -0.66 -11.06 2.74
C ARG A 79 -1.13 -10.55 4.11
N PHE A 80 -1.69 -9.34 4.17
CA PHE A 80 -2.14 -8.76 5.43
C PHE A 80 -3.58 -9.13 5.77
N LEU A 81 -4.43 -9.29 4.75
CA LEU A 81 -5.87 -9.50 4.95
C LEU A 81 -6.31 -10.96 4.83
N ASP A 82 -5.50 -11.82 4.24
CA ASP A 82 -5.89 -13.20 3.92
C ASP A 82 -7.16 -13.25 3.04
N ILE A 83 -7.20 -12.36 2.04
CA ILE A 83 -8.28 -12.29 1.04
C ILE A 83 -7.70 -12.39 -0.37
N GLN A 84 -8.53 -12.85 -1.30
CA GLN A 84 -8.23 -12.82 -2.73
C GLN A 84 -8.62 -11.46 -3.31
N THR A 85 -7.67 -10.80 -3.95
CA THR A 85 -7.93 -9.60 -4.76
C THR A 85 -8.18 -9.99 -6.22
N SER A 86 -8.65 -9.02 -7.00
CA SER A 86 -9.07 -9.21 -8.39
C SER A 86 -8.59 -8.05 -9.25
N GLN A 87 -8.83 -8.11 -10.56
CA GLN A 87 -8.60 -6.99 -11.47
C GLN A 87 -9.29 -5.69 -11.00
N ALA A 88 -10.39 -5.78 -10.23
CA ALA A 88 -11.09 -4.61 -9.71
C ALA A 88 -10.33 -3.90 -8.57
N ASN A 89 -9.34 -4.55 -7.97
CA ASN A 89 -8.52 -4.01 -6.87
C ASN A 89 -7.34 -3.17 -7.38
N ASN A 90 -7.01 -3.22 -8.67
CA ASN A 90 -5.98 -2.38 -9.28
C ASN A 90 -6.55 -1.55 -10.44
N VAL A 91 -6.39 -0.23 -10.35
CA VAL A 91 -6.91 0.71 -11.34
C VAL A 91 -5.79 1.65 -11.75
N THR A 92 -5.48 1.70 -13.05
CA THR A 92 -4.42 2.57 -13.58
C THR A 92 -5.00 3.72 -14.41
N THR A 93 -4.26 4.82 -14.53
CA THR A 93 -4.64 5.95 -15.41
C THR A 93 -4.82 5.45 -16.83
N GLY A 94 -3.91 4.60 -17.32
CA GLY A 94 -4.01 3.97 -18.64
C GLY A 94 -5.35 3.30 -18.89
N ARG A 95 -5.78 2.44 -17.95
CA ARG A 95 -7.03 1.69 -18.05
C ARG A 95 -8.27 2.60 -18.00
N ILE A 96 -8.23 3.67 -17.21
CA ILE A 96 -9.31 4.66 -17.14
C ILE A 96 -9.43 5.42 -18.46
N TYR A 97 -8.32 5.97 -18.96
CA TYR A 97 -8.31 6.76 -20.18
C TYR A 97 -8.68 5.90 -21.39
N GLN A 98 -8.15 4.68 -21.48
CA GLN A 98 -8.51 3.73 -22.53
C GLN A 98 -10.01 3.41 -22.50
N SER A 99 -10.60 3.19 -21.31
CA SER A 99 -12.04 2.94 -21.15
C SER A 99 -12.88 4.12 -21.66
N VAL A 100 -12.53 5.36 -21.28
CA VAL A 100 -13.25 6.58 -21.69
C VAL A 100 -13.09 6.85 -23.19
N ILE A 101 -11.88 6.72 -23.74
CA ILE A 101 -11.64 6.89 -25.18
C ILE A 101 -12.41 5.86 -25.99
N ASN A 102 -12.44 4.59 -25.55
CA ASN A 102 -13.20 3.55 -26.24
C ASN A 102 -14.72 3.79 -26.20
N LYS A 103 -15.27 4.29 -25.08
CA LYS A 103 -16.68 4.71 -24.99
C LYS A 103 -16.99 5.85 -25.95
N GLU A 104 -16.09 6.82 -26.05
CA GLU A 104 -16.22 7.95 -26.97
C GLU A 104 -16.24 7.50 -28.42
N ARG A 105 -15.28 6.65 -28.84
CA ARG A 105 -15.22 6.11 -30.21
C ARG A 105 -16.44 5.27 -30.59
N ARG A 106 -17.10 4.61 -29.64
CA ARG A 106 -18.36 3.87 -29.86
C ARG A 106 -19.60 4.76 -29.95
N GLY A 107 -19.48 6.05 -29.62
CA GLY A 107 -20.60 6.99 -29.60
C GLY A 107 -21.40 7.01 -28.29
N ASP A 108 -20.88 6.42 -27.20
CA ASP A 108 -21.59 6.33 -25.92
C ASP A 108 -21.88 7.73 -25.31
N TYR A 109 -21.14 8.76 -25.72
CA TYR A 109 -21.32 10.16 -25.29
C TYR A 109 -22.16 11.01 -26.27
N LEU A 110 -22.82 10.39 -27.26
CA LEU A 110 -23.79 11.04 -28.16
C LEU A 110 -23.25 12.28 -28.89
N GLY A 111 -21.98 12.24 -29.30
CA GLY A 111 -21.33 13.33 -30.03
C GLY A 111 -20.99 14.57 -29.19
N LYS A 112 -21.17 14.51 -27.87
CA LYS A 112 -20.77 15.60 -26.95
C LYS A 112 -19.28 15.55 -26.64
N THR A 113 -18.71 16.70 -26.25
CA THR A 113 -17.32 16.83 -25.85
C THR A 113 -17.00 15.97 -24.62
N VAL A 114 -15.96 15.14 -24.72
CA VAL A 114 -15.41 14.37 -23.59
C VAL A 114 -14.32 15.19 -22.89
N GLN A 115 -14.32 15.17 -21.57
CA GLN A 115 -13.53 16.04 -20.69
C GLN A 115 -13.07 15.25 -19.45
N VAL A 116 -12.02 15.73 -18.77
CA VAL A 116 -11.56 15.14 -17.50
C VAL A 116 -12.69 15.13 -16.46
N ILE A 117 -13.35 16.28 -16.26
CA ILE A 117 -14.56 16.38 -15.47
C ILE A 117 -15.74 16.60 -16.44
N PRO A 118 -16.79 15.77 -16.43
CA PRO A 118 -17.01 14.67 -15.49
C PRO A 118 -16.47 13.31 -15.96
N HIS A 119 -16.09 13.12 -17.23
CA HIS A 119 -15.99 11.78 -17.83
C HIS A 119 -14.86 10.90 -17.25
N ILE A 120 -13.66 11.45 -17.05
CA ILE A 120 -12.54 10.70 -16.42
C ILE A 120 -12.84 10.49 -14.93
N THR A 121 -13.29 11.55 -14.23
CA THR A 121 -13.63 11.44 -12.81
C THR A 121 -14.76 10.44 -12.58
N ASP A 122 -15.79 10.40 -13.42
CA ASP A 122 -16.90 9.44 -13.33
C ASP A 122 -16.44 8.01 -13.58
N GLU A 123 -15.51 7.78 -14.51
CA GLU A 123 -14.93 6.46 -14.69
C GLU A 123 -14.11 6.04 -13.46
N ILE A 124 -13.34 6.94 -12.85
CA ILE A 124 -12.64 6.68 -11.58
C ILE A 124 -13.65 6.32 -10.48
N LYS A 125 -14.68 7.15 -10.27
CA LYS A 125 -15.74 6.90 -9.29
C LYS A 125 -16.42 5.55 -9.51
N ARG A 126 -16.70 5.20 -10.78
CA ARG A 126 -17.28 3.92 -11.16
C ARG A 126 -16.37 2.75 -10.78
N ARG A 127 -15.05 2.87 -10.97
CA ARG A 127 -14.06 1.84 -10.61
C ARG A 127 -13.95 1.67 -9.09
N ILE A 128 -13.93 2.77 -8.34
CA ILE A 128 -13.89 2.75 -6.86
C ILE A 128 -15.15 2.07 -6.29
N THR A 129 -16.32 2.44 -6.80
CA THR A 129 -17.59 1.91 -6.29
C THR A 129 -17.93 0.51 -6.79
N LEU A 130 -17.14 -0.05 -7.73
CA LEU A 130 -17.43 -1.36 -8.32
C LEU A 130 -17.41 -2.49 -7.28
N LEU A 131 -16.42 -2.48 -6.39
CA LEU A 131 -16.30 -3.46 -5.30
C LEU A 131 -17.46 -3.33 -4.29
N GLY A 132 -17.93 -2.10 -4.05
CA GLY A 132 -19.04 -1.85 -3.11
C GLY A 132 -20.39 -2.33 -3.63
N LYS A 133 -20.58 -2.36 -4.95
CA LYS A 133 -21.82 -2.84 -5.59
C LYS A 133 -22.07 -4.34 -5.40
N LYS A 134 -21.04 -5.12 -5.07
CA LYS A 134 -21.20 -6.55 -4.77
C LYS A 134 -21.88 -6.80 -3.41
N GLY A 135 -21.87 -5.81 -2.51
CA GLY A 135 -22.45 -5.95 -1.16
C GLY A 135 -21.69 -6.91 -0.25
N GLU A 136 -20.45 -7.24 -0.60
CA GLU A 136 -19.61 -8.23 0.10
C GLU A 136 -18.74 -7.61 1.20
N TYR A 137 -18.47 -6.30 1.12
CA TYR A 137 -17.52 -5.61 1.99
C TYR A 137 -18.19 -4.51 2.83
N ASP A 138 -17.83 -4.47 4.11
CA ASP A 138 -18.19 -3.38 5.02
C ASP A 138 -17.30 -2.15 4.76
N PHE A 139 -16.02 -2.37 4.44
CA PHE A 139 -15.04 -1.32 4.17
C PHE A 139 -14.29 -1.57 2.86
N ILE A 140 -14.15 -0.50 2.08
CA ILE A 140 -13.24 -0.42 0.94
C ILE A 140 -12.20 0.64 1.25
N ILE A 141 -10.95 0.21 1.39
CA ILE A 141 -9.82 1.13 1.54
C ILE A 141 -9.26 1.38 0.14
N THR A 142 -9.23 2.62 -0.31
CA THR A 142 -8.69 3.00 -1.61
C THR A 142 -7.41 3.79 -1.39
N GLU A 143 -6.27 3.17 -1.69
CA GLU A 143 -4.99 3.85 -1.75
C GLU A 143 -4.88 4.63 -3.06
N ILE A 144 -4.61 5.93 -2.94
CA ILE A 144 -4.32 6.80 -4.07
C ILE A 144 -2.81 6.92 -4.22
N GLY A 145 -2.29 6.34 -5.30
CA GLY A 145 -0.89 6.42 -5.70
C GLY A 145 -0.45 7.84 -6.03
N GLY A 146 0.87 8.02 -6.15
CA GLY A 146 1.50 9.33 -6.31
C GLY A 146 1.53 10.14 -5.02
N THR A 147 1.84 11.44 -5.16
CA THR A 147 1.86 12.42 -4.07
C THR A 147 0.83 13.51 -4.35
N VAL A 148 0.15 13.98 -3.30
CA VAL A 148 -0.75 15.13 -3.40
C VAL A 148 0.07 16.37 -3.80
N GLY A 149 -0.37 17.03 -4.88
CA GLY A 149 0.34 18.15 -5.50
C GLY A 149 0.93 17.80 -6.87
N ASP A 150 1.10 16.52 -7.16
CA ASP A 150 1.55 16.06 -8.48
C ASP A 150 0.40 16.11 -9.50
N ILE A 151 0.73 16.43 -10.75
CA ILE A 151 -0.27 16.55 -11.84
C ILE A 151 -1.00 15.22 -12.06
N GLU A 152 -0.28 14.11 -11.95
CA GLU A 152 -0.78 12.76 -12.23
C GLU A 152 -1.89 12.29 -11.26
N SER A 153 -1.94 12.84 -10.05
CA SER A 153 -2.90 12.44 -9.01
C SER A 153 -4.16 13.32 -8.99
N LEU A 154 -4.15 14.48 -9.67
CA LEU A 154 -5.27 15.43 -9.66
C LEU A 154 -6.62 14.80 -10.05
N PRO A 155 -6.75 13.98 -11.11
CA PRO A 155 -8.03 13.36 -11.45
C PRO A 155 -8.56 12.42 -10.35
N TYR A 156 -7.67 11.72 -9.65
CA TYR A 156 -8.07 10.84 -8.53
C TYR A 156 -8.54 11.63 -7.33
N ILE A 157 -7.80 12.68 -6.96
CA ILE A 157 -8.15 13.56 -5.85
C ILE A 157 -9.53 14.21 -6.10
N GLU A 158 -9.78 14.72 -7.31
CA GLU A 158 -11.09 15.27 -7.65
C GLU A 158 -12.20 14.20 -7.62
N ALA A 159 -11.93 12.99 -8.11
CA ALA A 159 -12.92 11.91 -8.09
C ALA A 159 -13.32 11.50 -6.66
N VAL A 160 -12.36 11.36 -5.74
CA VAL A 160 -12.67 11.01 -4.35
C VAL A 160 -13.31 12.16 -3.57
N ARG A 161 -12.98 13.42 -3.91
CA ARG A 161 -13.67 14.60 -3.40
C ARG A 161 -15.16 14.58 -3.80
N GLN A 162 -15.45 14.29 -5.07
CA GLN A 162 -16.83 14.10 -5.55
C GLN A 162 -17.50 12.89 -4.88
N LEU A 163 -16.80 11.77 -4.67
CA LEU A 163 -17.38 10.62 -3.96
C LEU A 163 -17.76 10.96 -2.51
N ARG A 164 -16.96 11.76 -1.79
CA ARG A 164 -17.36 12.24 -0.46
C ARG A 164 -18.64 13.08 -0.52
N TRP A 165 -18.80 13.89 -1.55
CA TRP A 165 -20.04 14.63 -1.78
C TRP A 165 -21.23 13.70 -2.02
N ASP A 166 -21.06 12.70 -2.87
CA ASP A 166 -22.12 11.76 -3.27
C ASP A 166 -22.51 10.78 -2.14
N LEU A 167 -21.52 10.28 -1.38
CA LEU A 167 -21.70 9.26 -0.34
C LEU A 167 -21.93 9.85 1.05
N GLY A 168 -21.49 11.07 1.29
CA GLY A 168 -21.60 11.78 2.57
C GLY A 168 -20.51 11.43 3.58
N VAL A 169 -20.29 12.35 4.52
CA VAL A 169 -19.18 12.30 5.50
C VAL A 169 -19.22 11.08 6.43
N ASN A 170 -20.40 10.55 6.75
CA ASN A 170 -20.55 9.37 7.61
C ASN A 170 -20.27 8.04 6.87
N ASN A 171 -19.96 8.09 5.57
CA ASN A 171 -19.63 6.94 4.75
C ASN A 171 -18.22 7.00 4.18
N THR A 172 -17.49 8.09 4.42
CA THR A 172 -16.15 8.31 3.85
C THR A 172 -15.17 8.83 4.89
N VAL A 173 -13.94 8.34 4.90
CA VAL A 173 -12.84 8.90 5.70
C VAL A 173 -11.63 9.16 4.82
N PHE A 174 -10.98 10.30 5.02
CA PHE A 174 -9.70 10.66 4.41
C PHE A 174 -8.56 10.50 5.40
N ILE A 175 -7.63 9.60 5.09
CA ILE A 175 -6.36 9.45 5.78
C ILE A 175 -5.28 10.07 4.90
N HIS A 176 -4.50 11.00 5.46
CA HIS A 176 -3.38 11.62 4.75
C HIS A 176 -2.06 11.31 5.45
N LEU A 177 -1.19 10.57 4.77
CA LEU A 177 0.17 10.28 5.23
C LEU A 177 1.10 11.42 4.86
N THR A 178 1.89 11.88 5.83
CA THR A 178 2.91 12.92 5.63
C THR A 178 4.23 12.51 6.27
N LEU A 179 5.29 13.26 5.98
CA LEU A 179 6.60 13.09 6.59
C LEU A 179 6.87 14.19 7.64
N VAL A 180 7.40 13.78 8.79
CA VAL A 180 8.01 14.66 9.79
C VAL A 180 9.51 14.37 9.81
N PRO A 181 10.32 15.08 8.99
CA PRO A 181 11.74 14.81 8.90
C PRO A 181 12.48 15.28 10.16
N TYR A 182 13.55 14.55 10.49
CA TYR A 182 14.52 14.93 11.50
C TYR A 182 15.71 15.63 10.84
N LEU A 183 16.04 16.84 11.31
CA LEU A 183 17.22 17.55 10.86
C LEU A 183 18.38 17.29 11.82
N ALA A 184 19.27 16.37 11.46
CA ALA A 184 20.41 15.96 12.30
C ALA A 184 21.31 17.13 12.74
N ALA A 185 21.51 18.13 11.87
CA ALA A 185 22.33 19.30 12.18
C ALA A 185 21.77 20.17 13.33
N SER A 186 20.45 20.20 13.50
CA SER A 186 19.79 20.94 14.59
C SER A 186 19.23 20.05 15.70
N GLY A 187 19.16 18.74 15.47
CA GLY A 187 18.54 17.78 16.40
C GLY A 187 17.03 17.95 16.54
N GLU A 188 16.33 18.41 15.49
CA GLU A 188 14.91 18.79 15.59
C GLU A 188 14.03 18.12 14.53
N LEU A 189 12.83 17.71 14.95
CA LEU A 189 11.75 17.26 14.08
C LEU A 189 10.97 18.45 13.50
N LYS A 190 10.74 18.45 12.19
CA LYS A 190 10.08 19.57 11.50
C LYS A 190 8.66 19.21 11.04
N THR A 191 7.68 19.96 11.55
CA THR A 191 6.26 19.78 11.20
C THR A 191 5.81 20.57 9.97
N LYS A 192 6.64 21.48 9.46
CA LYS A 192 6.27 22.32 8.31
C LYS A 192 5.92 21.53 7.04
N PRO A 193 6.67 20.49 6.63
CA PRO A 193 6.28 19.69 5.47
C PRO A 193 4.86 19.14 5.57
N THR A 194 4.47 18.63 6.74
CA THR A 194 3.10 18.17 7.01
C THR A 194 2.07 19.30 6.86
N GLN A 195 2.33 20.49 7.42
CA GLN A 195 1.41 21.63 7.33
C GLN A 195 1.19 22.08 5.87
N HIS A 196 2.27 22.14 5.08
CA HIS A 196 2.18 22.49 3.67
C HIS A 196 1.44 21.41 2.87
N SER A 197 1.70 20.14 3.16
CA SER A 197 1.02 19.02 2.51
C SER A 197 -0.50 19.05 2.73
N VAL A 198 -0.94 19.27 3.98
CA VAL A 198 -2.36 19.41 4.30
C VAL A 198 -2.96 20.63 3.59
N LYS A 199 -2.23 21.74 3.50
CA LYS A 199 -2.68 22.92 2.75
C LYS A 199 -2.94 22.59 1.28
N VAL A 200 -2.05 21.85 0.62
CA VAL A 200 -2.23 21.45 -0.80
C VAL A 200 -3.45 20.52 -0.96
N LEU A 201 -3.66 19.59 -0.01
CA LEU A 201 -4.85 18.74 -0.03
C LEU A 201 -6.15 19.57 0.13
N LEU A 202 -6.12 20.58 1.01
CA LEU A 202 -7.23 21.52 1.21
C LEU A 202 -7.49 22.42 0.00
N GLU A 203 -6.45 22.85 -0.70
CA GLU A 203 -6.56 23.61 -1.96
C GLU A 203 -7.31 22.79 -3.04
N ASN A 204 -7.26 21.46 -2.96
CA ASN A 204 -8.03 20.53 -3.79
C ASN A 204 -9.41 20.17 -3.18
N GLY A 205 -9.85 20.87 -2.14
CA GLY A 205 -11.18 20.71 -1.54
C GLY A 205 -11.33 19.50 -0.61
N ILE A 206 -10.24 18.92 -0.11
CA ILE A 206 -10.26 17.77 0.81
C ILE A 206 -9.66 18.18 2.17
N GLN A 207 -10.47 18.11 3.22
CA GLN A 207 -10.00 18.14 4.61
C GLN A 207 -9.68 16.70 5.04
N PRO A 208 -8.43 16.39 5.45
CA PRO A 208 -8.14 15.09 6.02
C PRO A 208 -8.89 14.90 7.35
N ASP A 209 -9.42 13.70 7.56
CA ASP A 209 -10.07 13.33 8.82
C ASP A 209 -9.05 12.75 9.83
N VAL A 210 -8.00 12.09 9.31
CA VAL A 210 -6.89 11.50 10.07
C VAL A 210 -5.56 11.83 9.40
N LEU A 211 -4.55 12.20 10.18
CA LEU A 211 -3.18 12.37 9.73
C LEU A 211 -2.31 11.24 10.26
N VAL A 212 -1.50 10.66 9.39
CA VAL A 212 -0.47 9.67 9.77
C VAL A 212 0.89 10.29 9.53
N LEU A 213 1.64 10.50 10.60
CA LEU A 213 2.92 11.19 10.60
C LEU A 213 4.05 10.16 10.57
N ARG A 214 4.63 9.95 9.38
CA ARG A 214 5.83 9.14 9.23
C ARG A 214 7.03 9.86 9.84
N ALA A 215 7.77 9.20 10.71
CA ALA A 215 8.94 9.77 11.38
C ALA A 215 9.97 8.70 11.74
N GLU A 216 11.25 9.10 11.80
CA GLU A 216 12.34 8.23 12.30
C GLU A 216 12.33 8.14 13.84
N HIS A 217 11.86 9.19 14.51
CA HIS A 217 11.86 9.30 15.97
C HIS A 217 10.45 9.50 16.53
N GLU A 218 10.28 9.19 17.81
CA GLU A 218 9.04 9.45 18.54
C GLU A 218 8.66 10.93 18.52
N LEU A 219 7.37 11.20 18.36
CA LEU A 219 6.80 12.54 18.31
C LEU A 219 6.29 12.94 19.68
N SER A 220 6.78 14.08 20.18
CA SER A 220 6.27 14.62 21.45
C SER A 220 4.79 14.99 21.35
N LYS A 221 4.08 14.91 22.49
CA LYS A 221 2.67 15.35 22.58
C LYS A 221 2.47 16.80 22.15
N GLU A 222 3.45 17.66 22.41
CA GLU A 222 3.43 19.06 21.99
C GLU A 222 3.52 19.20 20.48
N LEU A 223 4.41 18.44 19.83
CA LEU A 223 4.53 18.41 18.37
C LEU A 223 3.22 17.95 17.72
N ARG A 224 2.59 16.90 18.26
CA ARG A 224 1.29 16.40 17.79
C ARG A 224 0.18 17.44 17.97
N ARG A 225 0.10 18.12 19.13
CA ARG A 225 -0.84 19.25 19.33
C ARG A 225 -0.62 20.38 18.34
N LYS A 226 0.64 20.71 18.06
CA LYS A 226 0.98 21.73 17.06
C LYS A 226 0.48 21.33 15.68
N VAL A 227 0.73 20.09 15.25
CA VAL A 227 0.21 19.59 13.96
C VAL A 227 -1.32 19.62 13.92
N ALA A 228 -1.99 19.12 14.97
CA ALA A 228 -3.44 19.14 15.10
C ALA A 228 -4.03 20.55 14.91
N LEU A 229 -3.48 21.52 15.65
CA LEU A 229 -3.88 22.92 15.57
C LEU A 229 -3.67 23.52 14.18
N PHE A 230 -2.50 23.34 13.58
CA PHE A 230 -2.18 23.93 12.27
C PHE A 230 -2.92 23.27 11.10
N CYS A 231 -3.27 21.99 11.22
CA CYS A 231 -3.93 21.23 10.16
C CYS A 231 -5.44 21.12 10.35
N ASN A 232 -5.99 21.74 11.42
CA ASN A 232 -7.40 21.70 11.78
C ASN A 232 -7.95 20.26 11.88
N VAL A 233 -7.21 19.39 12.57
CA VAL A 233 -7.64 18.02 12.86
C VAL A 233 -7.65 17.79 14.37
N GLU A 234 -8.47 16.85 14.83
CA GLU A 234 -8.50 16.44 16.24
C GLU A 234 -7.14 15.86 16.67
N LEU A 235 -6.74 16.10 17.91
CA LEU A 235 -5.44 15.64 18.42
C LEU A 235 -5.31 14.12 18.35
N GLU A 236 -6.40 13.42 18.69
CA GLU A 236 -6.47 11.97 18.68
C GLU A 236 -6.44 11.39 17.25
N ALA A 237 -6.68 12.23 16.23
CA ALA A 237 -6.60 11.88 14.81
C ALA A 237 -5.21 12.20 14.20
N VAL A 238 -4.25 12.65 15.00
CA VAL A 238 -2.84 12.79 14.59
C VAL A 238 -2.08 11.56 15.07
N ILE A 239 -1.91 10.59 14.19
CA ILE A 239 -1.35 9.25 14.42
C ILE A 239 0.14 9.26 14.12
N GLN A 240 0.97 8.74 15.04
CA GLN A 240 2.40 8.57 14.78
C GLN A 240 2.67 7.26 14.03
N SER A 241 3.60 7.27 13.09
CA SER A 241 4.10 6.08 12.41
C SER A 241 5.63 6.09 12.37
N ILE A 242 6.26 5.49 13.40
CA ILE A 242 7.72 5.40 13.52
C ILE A 242 8.32 4.26 12.72
N ASP A 243 9.60 4.38 12.37
CA ASP A 243 10.36 3.29 11.76
C ASP A 243 10.35 2.04 12.64
N VAL A 244 10.11 0.88 12.01
CA VAL A 244 10.03 -0.41 12.67
C VAL A 244 10.94 -1.43 11.99
N SER A 245 11.29 -2.48 12.74
CA SER A 245 12.19 -3.52 12.25
C SER A 245 11.52 -4.44 11.21
N THR A 246 10.19 -4.54 11.25
CA THR A 246 9.41 -5.28 10.27
C THR A 246 8.04 -4.65 10.04
N ILE A 247 7.56 -4.72 8.80
CA ILE A 247 6.23 -4.20 8.41
C ILE A 247 5.09 -4.84 9.21
N TYR A 248 5.30 -6.05 9.74
CA TYR A 248 4.31 -6.77 10.54
C TYR A 248 4.10 -6.17 11.95
N GLU A 249 4.97 -5.28 12.41
CA GLU A 249 4.77 -4.51 13.64
C GLU A 249 3.79 -3.34 13.44
N VAL A 250 3.63 -2.85 12.20
CA VAL A 250 2.84 -1.65 11.91
C VAL A 250 1.38 -1.77 12.35
N PRO A 251 0.65 -2.88 12.12
CA PRO A 251 -0.72 -3.02 12.64
C PRO A 251 -0.80 -2.85 14.16
N LEU A 252 0.17 -3.39 14.91
CA LEU A 252 0.18 -3.30 16.37
C LEU A 252 0.36 -1.85 16.83
N LEU A 253 1.34 -1.15 16.25
CA LEU A 253 1.60 0.26 16.57
C LEU A 253 0.47 1.19 16.13
N MET A 254 -0.14 0.93 14.97
CA MET A 254 -1.30 1.72 14.51
C MET A 254 -2.51 1.53 15.44
N HIS A 255 -2.69 0.34 16.01
CA HIS A 255 -3.72 0.12 17.02
C HIS A 255 -3.41 0.84 18.33
N GLU A 256 -2.15 0.80 18.80
CA GLU A 256 -1.71 1.51 20.00
C GLU A 256 -1.90 3.03 19.85
N GLU A 257 -1.66 3.57 18.66
CA GLU A 257 -1.92 4.96 18.31
C GLU A 257 -3.40 5.28 18.06
N GLY A 258 -4.26 4.25 17.95
CA GLY A 258 -5.71 4.38 17.83
C GLY A 258 -6.23 4.67 16.41
N LEU A 259 -5.48 4.35 15.36
CA LEU A 259 -5.86 4.60 13.96
C LEU A 259 -7.24 4.01 13.62
N ASP A 260 -7.45 2.72 13.93
CA ASP A 260 -8.69 1.99 13.68
C ASP A 260 -9.86 2.59 14.47
N VAL A 261 -9.62 3.00 15.72
CA VAL A 261 -10.60 3.67 16.58
C VAL A 261 -11.05 5.00 15.95
N GLN A 262 -10.11 5.81 15.46
CA GLN A 262 -10.45 7.10 14.82
C GLN A 262 -11.25 6.91 13.54
N VAL A 263 -10.87 5.95 12.70
CA VAL A 263 -11.61 5.64 11.46
C VAL A 263 -13.06 5.24 11.79
N LEU A 264 -13.28 4.36 12.76
CA LEU A 264 -14.62 3.94 13.16
C LEU A 264 -15.44 5.08 13.77
N LYS A 265 -14.82 5.94 14.58
CA LYS A 265 -15.47 7.14 15.14
C LYS A 265 -15.91 8.13 14.06
N LYS A 266 -15.04 8.43 13.09
CA LYS A 266 -15.34 9.36 11.99
C LYS A 266 -16.47 8.84 11.09
N LEU A 267 -16.61 7.52 10.98
CA LEU A 267 -17.71 6.87 10.25
C LEU A 267 -18.99 6.69 11.10
N ASN A 268 -18.98 7.15 12.35
CA ASN A 268 -20.08 6.98 13.31
C ASN A 268 -20.50 5.51 13.50
N ILE A 269 -19.50 4.61 13.57
CA ILE A 269 -19.71 3.18 13.75
C ILE A 269 -19.47 2.81 15.21
N ASN A 270 -20.47 2.19 15.84
CA ASN A 270 -20.31 1.63 17.17
C ASN A 270 -19.49 0.34 17.09
N PHE A 271 -18.42 0.25 17.88
CA PHE A 271 -17.57 -0.93 17.98
C PHE A 271 -17.46 -1.38 19.44
N LYS A 272 -17.23 -2.68 19.63
CA LYS A 272 -17.08 -3.29 20.96
C LYS A 272 -15.63 -3.74 21.15
N GLY A 273 -15.03 -3.35 22.28
CA GLY A 273 -13.72 -3.83 22.72
C GLY A 273 -12.55 -3.51 21.76
N PRO A 274 -11.34 -3.99 22.07
CA PRO A 274 -10.20 -3.97 21.18
C PRO A 274 -10.29 -5.07 20.08
N PRO A 275 -9.56 -4.94 18.96
CA PRO A 275 -9.41 -6.00 17.96
C PRO A 275 -8.74 -7.24 18.58
N ASP A 276 -9.09 -8.43 18.09
CA ASP A 276 -8.35 -9.64 18.45
C ASP A 276 -7.08 -9.77 17.59
N LEU A 277 -5.94 -9.44 18.19
CA LEU A 277 -4.62 -9.47 17.56
C LEU A 277 -3.73 -10.59 18.09
N LYS A 278 -4.29 -11.60 18.77
CA LYS A 278 -3.49 -12.64 19.43
C LYS A 278 -2.59 -13.39 18.45
N GLU A 279 -3.13 -13.83 17.32
CA GLU A 279 -2.38 -14.57 16.30
C GLU A 279 -1.31 -13.69 15.63
N TRP A 280 -1.65 -12.44 15.33
CA TRP A 280 -0.72 -11.49 14.74
C TRP A 280 0.46 -11.19 15.68
N LYS A 281 0.19 -10.99 16.98
CA LYS A 281 1.22 -10.80 18.00
C LYS A 281 2.13 -12.02 18.12
N ASP A 282 1.57 -13.24 18.09
CA ASP A 282 2.37 -14.47 18.12
C ASP A 282 3.25 -14.61 16.87
N PHE A 283 2.70 -14.30 15.69
CA PHE A 283 3.47 -14.28 14.43
C PHE A 283 4.65 -13.30 14.49
N VAL A 284 4.42 -12.04 14.87
CA VAL A 284 5.47 -11.02 15.02
C VAL A 284 6.51 -11.45 16.05
N ASN A 285 6.07 -12.03 17.17
CA ASN A 285 6.96 -12.54 18.20
C ASN A 285 7.86 -13.66 17.67
N LYS A 286 7.31 -14.64 16.95
CA LYS A 286 8.10 -15.73 16.36
C LYS A 286 9.07 -15.24 15.28
N LEU A 287 8.66 -14.24 14.48
CA LEU A 287 9.50 -13.62 13.47
C LEU A 287 10.72 -12.91 14.08
N LYS A 288 10.52 -12.16 15.17
CA LYS A 288 11.59 -11.41 15.84
C LYS A 288 12.48 -12.28 16.73
N ASN A 289 11.91 -13.34 17.32
CA ASN A 289 12.58 -14.21 18.29
C ASN A 289 12.85 -15.61 17.70
N SER A 290 13.51 -15.65 16.54
CA SER A 290 13.97 -16.90 15.92
C SER A 290 15.05 -17.60 16.75
N THR A 291 15.01 -18.92 16.84
CA THR A 291 15.99 -19.72 17.59
C THR A 291 17.17 -20.18 16.75
N THR A 292 17.01 -20.21 15.43
CA THR A 292 18.03 -20.66 14.47
C THR A 292 18.01 -19.78 13.23
N GLU A 293 19.11 -19.78 12.48
CA GLU A 293 19.25 -19.02 11.23
C GLU A 293 19.63 -19.97 10.08
N ILE A 294 18.98 -19.81 8.93
CA ILE A 294 19.36 -20.49 7.70
C ILE A 294 19.65 -19.48 6.58
N LYS A 295 20.61 -19.81 5.72
CA LYS A 295 20.97 -19.00 4.56
C LYS A 295 20.41 -19.63 3.30
N ILE A 296 19.63 -18.87 2.54
CA ILE A 296 19.06 -19.29 1.25
C ILE A 296 19.66 -18.41 0.14
N ALA A 297 20.20 -19.04 -0.89
CA ALA A 297 20.61 -18.35 -2.10
C ALA A 297 19.41 -18.20 -3.03
N LEU A 298 19.03 -16.97 -3.36
CA LEU A 298 18.02 -16.69 -4.39
C LEU A 298 18.73 -16.36 -5.70
N VAL A 299 18.74 -17.31 -6.63
CA VAL A 299 19.40 -17.17 -7.94
C VAL A 299 18.43 -16.54 -8.93
N GLY A 300 18.54 -15.22 -9.05
CA GLY A 300 17.61 -14.37 -9.80
C GLY A 300 18.23 -13.77 -11.06
N LYS A 301 17.38 -13.34 -11.97
CA LYS A 301 17.75 -12.42 -13.05
C LYS A 301 17.70 -10.98 -12.53
N TYR A 302 16.65 -10.63 -11.79
CA TYR A 302 16.37 -9.27 -11.32
C TYR A 302 16.79 -9.06 -9.87
N VAL A 303 18.10 -9.13 -9.57
CA VAL A 303 18.59 -9.08 -8.17
C VAL A 303 19.02 -7.70 -7.67
N GLU A 304 19.07 -6.70 -8.55
CA GLU A 304 19.50 -5.34 -8.20
C GLU A 304 18.42 -4.56 -7.43
N LEU A 305 17.14 -4.86 -7.71
CA LEU A 305 16.01 -4.35 -6.96
C LEU A 305 15.40 -5.49 -6.14
N TYR A 306 15.45 -5.35 -4.82
CA TYR A 306 14.91 -6.33 -3.87
C TYR A 306 13.43 -6.66 -4.12
N ASP A 307 12.65 -5.66 -4.54
CA ASP A 307 11.20 -5.79 -4.76
C ASP A 307 10.84 -6.63 -5.99
N SER A 308 11.82 -6.98 -6.86
CA SER A 308 11.59 -7.84 -8.02
C SER A 308 11.21 -9.29 -7.68
N TYR A 309 11.47 -9.70 -6.43
CA TYR A 309 11.16 -11.04 -5.91
C TYR A 309 10.46 -10.99 -4.56
N LYS A 310 9.72 -9.91 -4.31
CA LYS A 310 9.14 -9.59 -3.01
C LYS A 310 8.27 -10.74 -2.46
N SER A 311 7.34 -11.27 -3.25
CA SER A 311 6.44 -12.34 -2.82
C SER A 311 7.18 -13.62 -2.47
N ILE A 312 8.24 -13.97 -3.21
CA ILE A 312 9.09 -15.13 -2.91
C ILE A 312 9.78 -14.93 -1.56
N ILE A 313 10.38 -13.76 -1.34
CA ILE A 313 11.12 -13.48 -0.10
C ILE A 313 10.16 -13.41 1.12
N GLU A 314 8.98 -12.81 0.95
CA GLU A 314 7.96 -12.80 2.01
C GLU A 314 7.47 -14.22 2.34
N SER A 315 7.27 -15.08 1.34
CA SER A 315 6.87 -16.49 1.59
C SER A 315 7.89 -17.25 2.45
N LEU A 316 9.19 -17.04 2.19
CA LEU A 316 10.28 -17.60 2.99
C LEU A 316 10.31 -17.01 4.40
N THR A 317 10.04 -15.71 4.51
CA THR A 317 9.96 -15.01 5.80
C THR A 317 8.82 -15.57 6.66
N HIS A 318 7.65 -15.81 6.07
CA HIS A 318 6.48 -16.37 6.76
C HIS A 318 6.71 -17.81 7.19
N ALA A 319 7.25 -18.64 6.28
CA ALA A 319 7.64 -20.01 6.60
C ALA A 319 8.68 -20.04 7.73
N GLY A 320 9.67 -19.14 7.69
CA GLY A 320 10.65 -18.96 8.76
C GLY A 320 10.00 -18.62 10.10
N ALA A 321 9.12 -17.61 10.13
CA ALA A 321 8.42 -17.20 11.33
C ALA A 321 7.63 -18.35 11.98
N ILE A 322 6.85 -19.11 11.19
CA ILE A 322 6.07 -20.25 11.71
C ILE A 322 6.99 -21.31 12.36
N ASN A 323 8.17 -21.54 11.77
CA ASN A 323 9.15 -22.52 12.25
C ASN A 323 10.14 -21.96 13.29
N ARG A 324 10.02 -20.67 13.67
CA ARG A 324 11.00 -19.96 14.53
C ARG A 324 12.43 -19.99 13.96
N VAL A 325 12.54 -19.93 12.64
CA VAL A 325 13.82 -19.88 11.90
C VAL A 325 13.92 -18.54 11.19
N LYS A 326 15.05 -17.85 11.36
CA LYS A 326 15.36 -16.66 10.56
C LYS A 326 15.91 -17.11 9.21
N VAL A 327 15.19 -16.81 8.14
CA VAL A 327 15.63 -17.08 6.77
C VAL A 327 16.38 -15.86 6.25
N VAL A 328 17.69 -15.98 6.06
CA VAL A 328 18.52 -14.94 5.45
C VAL A 328 18.66 -15.24 3.96
N VAL A 329 17.97 -14.44 3.15
CA VAL A 329 18.02 -14.56 1.69
C VAL A 329 19.16 -13.72 1.14
N THR A 330 20.04 -14.32 0.35
CA THR A 330 21.06 -13.62 -0.43
C THR A 330 20.74 -13.75 -1.91
N CYS A 331 20.45 -12.64 -2.57
CA CYS A 331 20.18 -12.61 -4.00
C CYS A 331 21.50 -12.71 -4.79
N ILE A 332 21.57 -13.67 -5.71
CA ILE A 332 22.73 -13.91 -6.57
C ILE A 332 22.28 -13.74 -8.02
N HIS A 333 22.98 -12.87 -8.75
CA HIS A 333 22.70 -12.67 -10.17
C HIS A 333 23.08 -13.94 -10.95
N SER A 334 22.10 -14.52 -11.64
CA SER A 334 22.25 -15.75 -12.42
C SER A 334 23.37 -15.69 -13.45
N GLU A 335 23.53 -14.59 -14.19
CA GLU A 335 24.65 -14.42 -15.15
C GLU A 335 26.05 -14.44 -14.51
N MET A 336 26.13 -14.26 -13.20
CA MET A 336 27.40 -14.30 -12.49
C MET A 336 27.75 -15.73 -12.03
N ILE A 337 26.88 -16.72 -12.28
CA ILE A 337 27.11 -18.14 -12.03
C ILE A 337 27.62 -18.79 -13.31
N LYS A 338 28.76 -19.47 -13.20
CA LYS A 338 29.47 -20.16 -14.28
C LYS A 338 29.96 -21.51 -13.77
N ASN A 339 30.23 -22.44 -14.69
CA ASN A 339 30.67 -23.81 -14.37
C ASN A 339 31.89 -23.85 -13.43
N ASP A 340 32.81 -22.90 -13.59
CA ASP A 340 34.05 -22.81 -12.83
C ASP A 340 33.90 -22.13 -11.45
N ASN A 341 32.76 -21.51 -11.17
CA ASN A 341 32.56 -20.72 -9.94
C ASN A 341 31.34 -21.10 -9.11
N VAL A 342 30.43 -21.93 -9.64
CA VAL A 342 29.13 -22.26 -9.01
C VAL A 342 29.30 -22.86 -7.62
N GLU A 343 30.18 -23.85 -7.46
CA GLU A 343 30.45 -24.50 -6.18
C GLU A 343 30.92 -23.48 -5.15
N LYS A 344 31.87 -22.62 -5.52
CA LYS A 344 32.39 -21.58 -4.63
C LYS A 344 31.33 -20.54 -4.26
N LYS A 345 30.47 -20.15 -5.20
CA LYS A 345 29.44 -19.12 -4.99
C LYS A 345 28.28 -19.59 -4.13
N LEU A 346 27.90 -20.86 -4.27
CA LEU A 346 26.76 -21.44 -3.56
C LEU A 346 27.17 -22.20 -2.29
N ASN A 347 28.48 -22.34 -2.04
CA ASN A 347 28.99 -22.90 -0.79
C ASN A 347 28.53 -22.08 0.43
N GLY A 348 28.11 -22.79 1.49
CA GLY A 348 27.67 -22.18 2.75
C GLY A 348 26.21 -21.75 2.79
N PHE A 349 25.45 -21.93 1.70
CA PHE A 349 23.99 -21.83 1.72
C PHE A 349 23.37 -23.18 2.12
N HIS A 350 22.27 -23.14 2.87
CA HIS A 350 21.52 -24.33 3.27
C HIS A 350 20.43 -24.70 2.26
N GLY A 351 20.13 -23.81 1.32
CA GLY A 351 19.18 -24.04 0.24
C GLY A 351 19.36 -23.04 -0.89
N ILE A 352 18.94 -23.44 -2.08
CA ILE A 352 19.02 -22.63 -3.31
C ILE A 352 17.62 -22.54 -3.89
N LEU A 353 17.18 -21.32 -4.20
CA LEU A 353 15.94 -21.04 -4.89
C LEU A 353 16.28 -20.40 -6.23
N VAL A 354 15.95 -21.09 -7.33
CA VAL A 354 16.09 -20.54 -8.68
C VAL A 354 14.83 -19.74 -8.99
N ALA A 355 14.95 -18.41 -8.95
CA ALA A 355 13.80 -17.51 -9.11
C ALA A 355 13.36 -17.42 -10.57
N PRO A 356 12.09 -17.07 -10.87
CA PRO A 356 11.66 -16.85 -12.25
C PRO A 356 12.39 -15.65 -12.89
N GLY A 357 12.34 -15.56 -14.21
CA GLY A 357 12.86 -14.41 -14.95
C GLY A 357 12.34 -14.42 -16.38
N PHE A 358 11.70 -13.32 -16.81
CA PHE A 358 11.10 -13.23 -18.13
C PHE A 358 12.16 -13.04 -19.23
N GLY A 359 12.05 -13.80 -20.33
CA GLY A 359 12.97 -13.76 -21.48
C GLY A 359 14.30 -14.50 -21.28
N ASP A 360 15.05 -14.71 -22.36
CA ASP A 360 16.11 -15.73 -22.44
C ASP A 360 17.41 -15.41 -21.69
N ARG A 361 17.61 -14.14 -21.32
CA ARG A 361 18.83 -13.68 -20.65
C ARG A 361 18.98 -14.30 -19.25
N GLY A 362 20.15 -14.86 -18.94
CA GLY A 362 20.52 -15.38 -17.62
C GLY A 362 20.07 -16.81 -17.34
N ILE A 363 19.63 -17.57 -18.35
CA ILE A 363 19.18 -18.96 -18.20
C ILE A 363 20.35 -19.90 -17.88
N ASP A 364 21.50 -19.76 -18.54
CA ASP A 364 22.61 -20.71 -18.39
C ASP A 364 23.04 -20.86 -16.92
N GLY A 365 23.23 -19.74 -16.22
CA GLY A 365 23.60 -19.76 -14.80
C GLY A 365 22.50 -20.20 -13.83
N LYS A 366 21.25 -20.39 -14.31
CA LYS A 366 20.16 -21.02 -13.53
C LYS A 366 20.13 -22.54 -13.71
N ILE A 367 20.65 -23.06 -14.83
CA ILE A 367 20.71 -24.50 -15.12
C ILE A 367 21.88 -25.14 -14.39
N LEU A 368 23.00 -24.43 -14.31
CA LEU A 368 24.17 -24.78 -13.49
C LEU A 368 23.81 -24.77 -12.00
#